data_AF-A0A7V3X3V1-F1
#
_entry.id   AF-A0A7V3X3V1-F1
#
_cell.length_a   1.000
_cell.length_b   1.000
_cell.length_c   1.000
_cell.angle_alpha   90.00
_cell.angle_beta   90.00
_cell.angle_gamma   90.00
#
_symmetry.space_group_name_H-M   'P 1'
#
loop_
_entity.id
_entity.type
_entity.pdbx_description
1 polymer ?
#
loop_
_entity_poly.entity_id
_entity_poly.type
_entity_poly.pdbx_seq_one_letter_code
_entity_poly.pdbx_strand_id
1 'polypeptide(L)' 'MLSAGGVRNREVAQRVERLRATYRRTGGVRHFLAAYDLETGTLLGRFYSRKTWIEFLRFLRWLRRRY' A
#
# COMPACT_ATOMS: atom_id res chain seq x y z
N MET A 1 20.62 -15.10 -64.13
CA MET A 1 21.08 -13.76 -63.73
C MET A 1 20.73 -13.53 -62.27
N LEU A 2 21.75 -13.14 -61.50
CA LEU A 2 21.77 -12.93 -60.05
C LEU A 2 20.89 -11.77 -59.57
N SER A 3 20.36 -11.91 -58.33
CA SER A 3 20.24 -10.94 -57.21
C SER A 3 19.60 -9.55 -57.47
N ALA A 4 18.98 -8.83 -56.55
CA ALA A 4 18.75 -8.91 -55.11
C ALA A 4 17.48 -8.06 -54.89
N GLY A 5 16.63 -8.29 -53.90
CA GLY A 5 16.94 -7.82 -52.55
C GLY A 5 15.90 -6.77 -52.14
N GLY A 6 15.32 -6.95 -50.95
CA GLY A 6 14.37 -6.00 -50.40
C GLY A 6 13.35 -6.63 -49.46
N VAL A 7 13.76 -7.54 -48.58
CA VAL A 7 12.91 -7.94 -47.44
C VAL A 7 12.85 -6.73 -46.52
N ARG A 8 11.78 -5.94 -46.66
CA ARG A 8 11.46 -4.85 -45.73
C ARG A 8 11.06 -5.48 -44.40
N ASN A 9 12.03 -5.66 -43.49
CA ASN A 9 11.76 -5.92 -42.09
C ASN A 9 11.04 -4.70 -41.51
N ARG A 10 9.71 -4.73 -41.51
CA ARG A 10 8.93 -3.89 -40.60
C ARG A 10 9.11 -4.50 -39.23
N GLU A 11 10.03 -3.95 -38.45
CA GLU A 11 9.96 -4.08 -36.99
C GLU A 11 8.67 -3.40 -36.56
N VAL A 12 7.59 -4.18 -36.50
CA VAL A 12 6.37 -3.77 -35.83
C VAL A 12 6.74 -3.76 -34.35
N ALA A 13 7.16 -2.60 -33.85
CA ALA A 13 7.38 -2.41 -32.42
C ALA A 13 6.08 -2.80 -31.70
N GLN A 14 6.09 -3.98 -31.07
CA GLN A 14 4.91 -4.52 -30.42
C GLN A 14 4.54 -3.57 -29.29
N ARG A 15 3.39 -2.90 -29.42
CA ARG A 15 2.92 -1.94 -28.43
C ARG A 15 2.56 -2.70 -27.16
N VAL A 16 3.41 -2.59 -26.13
CA VAL A 16 3.14 -3.18 -24.82
C VAL A 16 2.04 -2.38 -24.14
N GLU A 17 0.91 -3.04 -23.88
CA GLU A 17 -0.17 -2.42 -23.12
C GLU A 17 0.25 -2.34 -21.65
N ARG A 18 0.42 -1.10 -21.15
CA ARG A 18 0.79 -0.89 -19.75
C ARG A 18 -0.43 -1.08 -18.87
N LEU A 19 -0.50 -2.23 -18.20
CA LEU A 19 -1.48 -2.44 -17.14
C LEU A 19 -1.11 -1.57 -15.94
N ARG A 20 -2.07 -0.77 -15.44
CA ARG A 20 -1.90 -0.03 -14.19
C ARG A 20 -1.75 -1.03 -13.06
N ALA A 21 -0.61 -0.99 -12.37
CA ALA A 21 -0.44 -1.77 -11.17
C ALA A 21 -1.41 -1.26 -10.09
N THR A 22 -2.49 -2.00 -9.87
CA THR A 22 -3.43 -1.74 -8.78
C THR A 22 -2.99 -2.57 -7.58
N TYR A 23 -2.10 -2.01 -6.76
CA TYR A 23 -1.64 -2.65 -5.54
C TYR A 23 -2.70 -2.53 -4.43
N ARG A 24 -3.75 -3.35 -4.49
CA ARG A 24 -4.64 -3.58 -3.35
C ARG A 24 -4.12 -4.79 -2.57
N ARG A 25 -3.04 -4.60 -1.82
CA ARG A 25 -2.54 -5.58 -0.85
C ARG A 25 -3.00 -5.16 0.55
N THR A 26 -4.21 -5.58 0.91
CA THR A 26 -4.77 -5.36 2.26
C THR A 26 -4.56 -6.57 3.17
N GLY A 27 -4.17 -7.72 2.62
CA GLY A 27 -3.86 -8.92 3.39
C GLY A 27 -2.59 -8.73 4.23
N GLY A 28 -2.70 -8.88 5.54
CA GLY A 28 -1.56 -8.87 6.47
C GLY A 28 -1.09 -7.49 6.96
N VAL A 29 -1.56 -6.40 6.36
CA VAL A 29 -1.23 -5.05 6.86
C VAL A 29 -1.95 -4.80 8.18
N ARG A 30 -1.21 -4.38 9.19
CA ARG A 30 -1.75 -3.96 10.49
C ARG A 30 -1.51 -2.47 10.68
N HIS A 31 -2.48 -1.81 11.28
CA HIS A 31 -2.42 -0.40 11.62
C HIS A 31 -2.13 -0.25 13.11
N PHE A 32 -0.99 0.35 13.44
CA PHE A 32 -0.66 0.72 14.80
C PHE A 32 -1.27 2.08 15.11
N LEU A 33 -2.23 2.11 16.04
CA LEU A 33 -2.75 3.34 16.62
C LEU A 33 -2.06 3.54 17.97
N ALA A 34 -1.43 4.70 18.15
CA ALA A 34 -0.66 5.00 19.34
C ALA A 34 -0.90 6.41 19.84
N ALA A 35 -0.71 6.60 21.14
CA ALA A 35 -0.71 7.87 21.85
C ALA A 35 0.64 7.99 22.55
N TYR A 36 1.28 9.14 22.36
CA TYR A 36 2.53 9.47 23.01
C TYR A 36 2.23 10.33 24.23
N ASP A 37 2.61 9.85 25.40
CA ASP A 37 2.52 10.59 26.66
C ASP A 37 3.78 11.46 26.80
N LEU A 38 3.57 12.78 26.82
CA LEU A 38 4.65 13.76 26.90
C LEU A 38 5.24 13.87 28.31
N GLU A 39 4.46 13.56 29.34
CA GLU A 39 4.91 13.67 30.73
C GLU A 39 5.84 12.49 31.08
N THR A 40 5.43 11.28 30.72
CA THR A 40 6.19 10.06 31.01
C THR A 40 7.16 9.65 29.89
N GLY A 41 7.03 10.23 28.70
CA GLY A 41 7.80 9.86 27.52
C GLY A 41 7.45 8.47 26.96
N THR A 42 6.25 7.95 27.24
CA THR A 42 5.84 6.60 26.87
C THR A 42 4.96 6.57 25.62
N LEU A 43 5.16 5.55 24.76
CA LEU A 43 4.31 5.32 23.58
C LEU A 43 3.36 4.15 23.84
N LEU A 44 2.08 4.45 23.98
CA LEU A 44 1.03 3.47 24.23
C LEU A 44 0.28 3.19 22.92
N GLY A 45 0.16 1.94 22.51
CA GLY A 45 -0.55 1.65 21.26
C GLY A 45 -1.10 0.24 21.12
N ARG A 46 -1.93 0.06 20.10
CA ARG A 46 -2.56 -1.21 19.72
C ARG A 46 -2.56 -1.39 18.21
N PHE A 47 -2.41 -2.64 17.79
CA PHE A 47 -2.48 -3.04 16.40
C PHE A 47 -3.90 -3.46 16.02
N TYR A 48 -4.35 -2.97 14.88
CA TYR A 48 -5.65 -3.26 14.30
C TYR A 48 -5.51 -3.78 12.87
N SER A 49 -6.39 -4.66 12.43
CA SER A 49 -6.38 -5.18 11.04
C SER A 49 -6.91 -4.17 10.03
N ARG A 50 -7.60 -3.11 10.48
CA ARG A 50 -8.16 -2.05 9.64
C ARG A 50 -7.98 -0.69 10.31
N LYS A 51 -7.95 0.38 9.51
CA LYS A 51 -7.98 1.78 9.97
C LYS A 51 -9.35 2.39 9.72
N THR A 52 -10.34 2.00 10.52
CA THR A 52 -11.69 2.57 10.46
C THR A 52 -11.95 3.50 11.64
N TRP A 53 -13.01 4.30 11.54
CA TRP A 53 -13.46 5.14 12.66
C TRP A 53 -13.85 4.32 13.90
N ILE A 54 -14.39 3.11 13.71
CA ILE A 54 -14.76 2.20 14.81
C ILE A 54 -13.52 1.78 15.60
N GLU A 55 -12.44 1.39 14.90
CA GLU A 55 -11.18 1.02 15.54
C GLU A 55 -10.53 2.21 16.23
N PHE A 56 -10.62 3.40 15.65
CA PHE A 56 -10.16 4.63 16.27
C PHE A 56 -10.94 4.96 17.56
N LEU A 57 -12.27 4.92 17.55
CA LEU A 57 -13.06 5.17 18.76
C LEU A 57 -12.84 4.08 19.83
N ARG A 58 -12.62 2.83 19.43
CA ARG A 58 -12.20 1.75 20.34
C ARG A 58 -10.85 2.07 20.98
N PHE A 59 -9.88 2.57 20.21
CA PHE A 59 -8.59 3.00 20.72
C PHE A 59 -8.75 4.16 21.71
N LEU A 60 -9.55 5.18 21.41
CA LEU A 60 -9.78 6.30 22.32
C LEU A 60 -10.47 5.87 23.63
N ARG A 61 -11.45 4.97 23.57
CA ARG A 61 -12.06 4.40 24.80
C ARG A 61 -11.06 3.61 25.63
N TRP A 62 -10.12 2.91 24.99
CA TRP A 62 -9.05 2.19 25.67
C TRP A 62 -8.03 3.15 26.31
N LEU A 63 -7.73 4.26 25.64
CA LEU A 63 -6.84 5.31 26.13
C LEU A 63 -7.44 6.02 27.34
N ARG A 64 -8.72 6.39 27.28
CA ARG A 64 -9.50 6.99 28.39
C ARG A 64 -9.63 6.09 29.64
N ARG A 65 -9.24 4.82 29.58
CA ARG A 65 -9.21 3.97 30.79
C ARG A 65 -7.85 4.02 31.50
N ARG A 66 -6.88 4.71 30.93
CA ARG A 66 -5.52 4.86 31.47
C ARG A 66 -5.26 6.25 32.05
N TYR A 67 -6.09 7.22 31.65
CA TYR A 67 -6.09 8.61 32.06
C TYR A 67 -7.53 8.99 32.37
#